data_AF-A0A2Y9PH10-F1
#
_entry.id   AF-A0A2Y9PH10-F1
#
_cell.length_a   1.000
_cell.length_b   1.000
_cell.length_c   1.000
_cell.angle_alpha   90.00
_cell.angle_beta   90.00
_cell.angle_gamma   90.00
#
_symmetry.space_group_name_H-M   'P 1'
#
loop_
_entity.id
_entity.type
_entity.pdbx_description
1 polymer ?
#
loop_
_entity_poly.entity_id
_entity_poly.type
_entity_poly.pdbx_seq_one_letter_code
_entity_poly.pdbx_strand_id
1 'polypeptide(L)'
;MPLTLALLLLLDLSARRGWGCLQCDHSVREALSQLRVALIPDRFHQKQLQARARALLLGMEGPFFRDYALNAFVGRVGIEHLDFVASFIKNQTT
;
A
#
# COMPACT_ATOMS: atom_id res chain seq x y z
N MET A 1 -5.45 0.71 -43.75
CA MET A 1 -4.72 -0.49 -43.30
C MET A 1 -5.42 -0.99 -42.03
N PRO A 2 -6.20 -2.07 -42.07
CA PRO A 2 -6.98 -2.53 -40.91
C PRO A 2 -6.10 -3.05 -39.76
N LEU A 3 -4.88 -3.49 -40.09
CA LEU A 3 -3.89 -4.00 -39.15
C LEU A 3 -3.42 -2.96 -38.12
N THR A 4 -3.22 -1.70 -38.53
CA THR A 4 -2.79 -0.64 -37.61
C THR A 4 -3.90 -0.27 -36.62
N LEU A 5 -5.16 -0.28 -37.07
CA LEU A 5 -6.32 -0.05 -36.21
C LEU A 5 -6.50 -1.21 -35.20
N ALA A 6 -6.34 -2.45 -35.66
CA ALA A 6 -6.39 -3.62 -34.78
C ALA A 6 -5.26 -3.60 -33.73
N LEU A 7 -4.05 -3.17 -34.12
CA LEU A 7 -2.92 -3.00 -33.20
C LEU A 7 -3.19 -1.94 -32.14
N LEU A 8 -3.77 -0.79 -32.52
CA LEU A 8 -4.13 0.28 -31.56
C LEU A 8 -5.22 -0.20 -30.58
N LEU A 9 -6.23 -0.92 -31.06
CA LEU A 9 -7.29 -1.46 -30.22
C LEU A 9 -6.78 -2.55 -29.27
N LEU A 10 -5.83 -3.37 -29.70
CA LEU A 10 -5.17 -4.37 -28.86
C LEU A 10 -4.27 -3.72 -27.80
N LEU A 11 -3.55 -2.64 -28.16
CA LEU A 11 -2.75 -1.83 -27.23
C LEU A 11 -3.65 -1.20 -26.15
N ASP A 12 -4.78 -0.60 -26.52
CA ASP A 12 -5.76 -0.06 -25.57
C ASP A 12 -6.40 -1.14 -24.70
N LEU A 13 -6.63 -2.35 -25.24
CA LEU A 13 -7.12 -3.48 -24.45
C LEU A 13 -6.06 -3.97 -23.46
N SER A 14 -4.79 -4.02 -23.85
CA SER A 14 -3.67 -4.40 -22.98
C SER A 14 -3.34 -3.33 -21.93
N ALA A 15 -3.59 -2.05 -22.23
CA ALA A 15 -3.49 -0.96 -21.27
C ALA A 15 -4.66 -0.96 -20.27
N ARG A 16 -5.85 -1.38 -20.70
CA ARG A 16 -7.06 -1.44 -19.85
C ARG A 16 -7.18 -2.75 -19.07
N ARG A 17 -6.49 -3.82 -19.46
CA ARG A 17 -6.61 -5.15 -18.85
C ARG A 17 -5.32 -5.57 -18.15
N GLY A 18 -5.08 -4.93 -16.99
CA GLY A 18 -4.42 -5.56 -15.85
C GLY A 18 -2.90 -5.50 -15.80
N TRP A 19 -2.35 -4.44 -15.19
CA TRP A 19 -1.08 -4.49 -14.47
C TRP A 19 -1.28 -3.94 -13.04
N GLY A 20 -2.10 -4.66 -12.26
CA GLY A 20 -1.96 -4.91 -10.81
C GLY A 20 -1.84 -3.77 -9.79
N CYS A 21 -1.86 -2.50 -10.17
CA CYS A 21 -1.54 -1.39 -9.28
C CYS A 21 -2.75 -0.48 -9.07
N LEU A 22 -3.46 -0.67 -7.95
CA LEU A 22 -4.60 0.16 -7.55
C LEU A 22 -4.21 1.64 -7.45
N GLN A 23 -3.00 1.94 -6.99
CA GLN A 23 -2.52 3.31 -6.79
C GLN A 23 -1.95 3.97 -8.04
N CYS A 24 -1.83 3.22 -9.13
CA CYS A 24 -1.46 3.78 -10.43
C CYS A 24 -2.67 4.44 -11.10
N ASP A 25 -3.88 4.15 -10.62
CA ASP A 25 -5.10 4.83 -11.02
C ASP A 25 -5.22 6.18 -10.28
N HIS A 26 -5.26 7.28 -11.05
CA HIS A 26 -5.40 8.63 -10.51
C HIS A 26 -6.67 8.81 -9.68
N SER A 27 -7.78 8.23 -10.13
CA SER A 27 -9.09 8.37 -9.48
C SER A 27 -9.06 7.76 -8.07
N VAL A 28 -8.34 6.66 -7.90
CA VAL A 28 -8.18 6.01 -6.60
C VAL A 28 -7.38 6.89 -5.64
N ARG A 29 -6.25 7.44 -6.09
CA ARG A 29 -5.43 8.34 -5.24
C ARG A 29 -6.23 9.58 -4.82
N GLU A 30 -7.01 10.13 -5.73
CA GLU A 30 -7.83 11.31 -5.45
C GLU A 30 -8.97 11.00 -4.47
N ALA A 31 -9.66 9.88 -4.64
CA ALA A 31 -10.66 9.41 -3.69
C ALA A 31 -10.07 9.18 -2.29
N LEU A 32 -8.86 8.61 -2.18
CA LEU A 32 -8.17 8.43 -0.89
C LEU A 32 -7.78 9.77 -0.25
N SER A 33 -7.30 10.73 -1.04
CA SER A 33 -7.00 12.10 -0.56
C SER A 33 -8.26 12.79 -0.03
N GLN A 34 -9.37 12.72 -0.77
CA GLN A 34 -10.66 13.27 -0.33
C GLN A 34 -11.15 12.58 0.94
N LEU A 35 -11.06 11.25 1.01
CA LEU A 35 -11.42 10.48 2.20
C LEU A 35 -10.58 10.92 3.40
N ARG A 36 -9.27 11.12 3.24
CA ARG A 36 -8.38 11.58 4.31
C ARG A 36 -8.77 12.95 4.84
N VAL A 37 -9.11 13.88 3.95
CA VAL A 37 -9.50 15.24 4.34
C VAL A 37 -10.87 15.26 5.01
N ALA A 38 -11.82 14.44 4.54
CA ALA A 38 -13.17 14.40 5.09
C ALA A 38 -13.27 13.59 6.39
N LEU A 39 -12.73 12.38 6.41
CA LEU A 39 -12.98 11.39 7.46
C LEU A 39 -12.15 11.64 8.73
N ILE A 40 -10.91 12.13 8.60
CA ILE A 40 -10.04 12.33 9.76
C ILE A 40 -10.59 13.35 10.77
N PRO A 41 -10.88 14.60 10.36
CA PRO A 41 -11.38 15.60 11.30
C PRO A 41 -12.78 15.25 11.83
N ASP A 42 -13.62 14.59 11.02
CA ASP A 42 -15.01 14.26 11.36
C ASP A 42 -15.13 13.07 12.35
N ARG A 43 -14.28 12.04 12.19
CA ARG A 43 -14.44 10.77 12.93
C ARG A 43 -13.45 10.57 14.07
N PHE A 44 -12.32 11.27 14.07
CA PHE A 44 -11.29 11.07 15.08
C PHE A 44 -11.09 12.34 15.90
N HIS A 45 -11.47 12.28 17.18
CA HIS A 45 -11.38 13.43 18.09
C HIS A 45 -10.10 13.43 18.93
N GLN A 46 -9.46 12.27 19.09
CA GLN A 46 -8.19 12.14 19.81
C GLN A 46 -7.02 12.35 18.86
N LYS A 47 -6.08 13.23 19.23
CA LYS A 47 -4.90 13.56 18.42
C LYS A 47 -4.11 12.33 17.97
N GLN A 48 -3.94 11.35 18.85
CA GLN A 48 -3.22 10.11 18.53
C GLN A 48 -3.95 9.29 17.46
N LEU A 49 -5.28 9.20 17.52
CA LEU A 49 -6.07 8.48 16.53
C LEU A 49 -6.09 9.22 15.18
N GLN A 50 -6.17 10.55 15.18
CA GLN A 50 -6.02 11.36 13.97
C GLN A 50 -4.67 11.10 13.29
N ALA A 51 -3.58 11.09 14.06
CA ALA A 51 -2.24 10.84 13.54
C ALA A 51 -2.13 9.44 12.91
N ARG A 52 -2.70 8.41 13.56
CA ARG A 52 -2.72 7.03 13.04
C ARG A 52 -3.55 6.92 11.75
N ALA A 53 -4.76 7.48 11.73
CA ALA A 53 -5.61 7.49 10.55
C ALA A 53 -4.96 8.24 9.37
N ARG A 54 -4.28 9.36 9.66
CA ARG A 54 -3.53 10.12 8.66
C ARG A 54 -2.39 9.33 8.07
N ALA A 55 -1.58 8.68 8.90
CA ALA A 55 -0.48 7.85 8.44
C ALA A 55 -0.96 6.69 7.57
N LEU A 56 -2.06 6.03 7.96
CA LEU A 56 -2.65 4.93 7.19
C LEU A 56 -3.11 5.38 5.80
N LEU A 57 -3.93 6.43 5.73
CA LEU A 57 -4.48 6.91 4.45
C LEU A 57 -3.40 7.49 3.53
N LEU A 58 -2.40 8.18 4.08
CA LEU A 58 -1.22 8.60 3.31
C LEU A 58 -0.43 7.40 2.77
N GLY A 59 -0.32 6.33 3.56
CA GLY A 59 0.27 5.07 3.09
C GLY A 59 -0.52 4.47 1.92
N MET A 60 -1.85 4.42 2.04
CA MET A 60 -2.78 3.92 1.01
C MET A 60 -2.74 4.74 -0.28
N GLU A 61 -2.57 6.07 -0.18
CA GLU A 61 -2.32 6.94 -1.34
C GLU A 61 -0.98 6.62 -2.03
N GLY A 62 -0.03 6.07 -1.26
CA GLY A 62 1.30 5.64 -1.72
C GLY A 62 1.41 4.13 -1.95
N PRO A 63 2.57 3.51 -1.71
CA PRO A 63 2.84 2.13 -2.10
C PRO A 63 2.16 1.07 -1.22
N PHE A 64 1.38 1.44 -0.21
CA PHE A 64 0.85 0.51 0.81
C PHE A 64 0.21 -0.74 0.23
N PHE A 65 -0.71 -0.67 -0.74
CA PHE A 65 -1.32 -1.89 -1.31
C PHE A 65 -0.34 -2.73 -2.13
N ARG A 66 0.66 -2.10 -2.77
CA ARG A 66 1.71 -2.81 -3.50
C ARG A 66 2.59 -3.56 -2.51
N ASP A 67 3.02 -2.88 -1.46
CA ASP A 67 3.83 -3.47 -0.40
C ASP A 67 3.04 -4.47 0.43
N TYR A 68 1.74 -4.29 0.60
CA TYR A 68 0.88 -5.30 1.21
C TYR A 68 0.80 -6.54 0.32
N ALA A 69 0.46 -6.40 -0.96
CA ALA A 69 0.33 -7.54 -1.86
C ALA A 69 1.65 -8.29 -2.08
N LEU A 70 2.77 -7.56 -2.18
CA LEU A 70 4.08 -8.13 -2.49
C LEU A 70 4.92 -8.45 -1.24
N ASN A 71 4.71 -7.71 -0.14
CA ASN A 71 5.56 -7.78 1.05
C ASN A 71 4.85 -8.25 2.33
N ALA A 72 3.51 -8.33 2.40
CA ALA A 72 2.81 -8.72 3.64
C ALA A 72 3.10 -10.15 4.10
N PHE A 73 3.55 -11.04 3.21
CA PHE A 73 3.93 -12.42 3.53
C PHE A 73 5.44 -12.67 3.51
N VAL A 74 6.27 -11.64 3.34
CA VAL A 74 7.73 -11.87 3.21
C VAL A 74 8.40 -12.09 4.56
N GLY A 75 7.64 -12.10 5.66
CA GLY A 75 8.19 -12.46 6.98
C GLY A 75 9.39 -11.59 7.38
N ARG A 76 9.54 -10.39 6.79
CA ARG A 76 10.54 -9.41 7.21
C ARG A 76 10.02 -8.70 8.46
N VAL A 77 9.88 -9.45 9.56
CA VAL A 77 10.37 -8.87 10.79
C VAL A 77 11.85 -8.63 10.52
N GLY A 78 12.34 -7.40 10.68
CA GLY A 78 13.77 -7.14 10.53
C GLY A 78 14.50 -8.12 11.44
N ILE A 79 15.11 -9.16 10.87
CA ILE A 79 15.70 -10.27 11.63
C ILE A 79 16.73 -9.70 12.61
N GLU A 80 17.37 -8.60 12.25
CA GLU A 80 18.25 -7.79 13.10
C GLU A 80 17.66 -7.45 14.48
N HIS A 81 16.34 -7.18 14.58
CA HIS A 81 15.69 -6.90 15.86
C HIS A 81 15.26 -8.17 16.62
N LEU A 82 15.12 -9.30 15.92
CA LEU A 82 14.82 -10.59 16.54
C LEU A 82 16.08 -11.34 16.97
N ASP A 83 17.24 -11.07 16.36
CA ASP A 83 18.52 -11.67 16.76
C ASP A 83 18.91 -11.28 18.18
N PHE A 84 18.62 -10.03 18.58
CA PHE A 84 18.80 -9.59 19.96
C PHE A 84 17.88 -10.37 20.92
N VAL A 85 16.61 -10.57 20.54
CA VAL A 85 15.64 -11.32 21.36
C VAL A 85 16.04 -12.80 21.44
N ALA A 86 16.45 -13.40 20.32
CA ALA A 86 16.88 -14.80 20.25
C ALA A 86 18.17 -15.04 21.08
N SER A 87 19.15 -14.15 20.97
CA SER A 87 20.39 -14.23 21.77
C SER A 87 20.13 -14.00 23.26
N PHE A 88 19.25 -13.07 23.61
CA PHE A 88 18.83 -12.86 24.99
C PHE A 88 18.19 -14.11 25.60
N ILE A 89 17.23 -14.74 24.90
CA ILE A 89 16.56 -15.95 25.38
C ILE A 89 17.55 -17.11 25.52
N LYS A 90 18.46 -17.28 24.54
CA LYS A 90 19.50 -18.32 24.59
C LYS A 90 20.38 -18.16 25.84
N ASN A 91 20.81 -16.95 26.17
CA ASN A 91 21.64 -16.70 27.37
C ASN A 91 20.90 -16.87 28.70
N GLN A 92 19.57 -16.80 28.74
CA GLN A 92 18.81 -17.03 29.97
C GLN A 92 18.45 -18.50 30.23
N THR A 93 18.56 -19.34 29.20
CA THR A 93 18.12 -20.74 29.22
C THR A 93 19.27 -21.74 29.20
N THR A 94 20.52 -21.24 29.25
CA THR A 94 21.74 -22.02 29.52
C THR A 94 22.30 -21.62 30.87
#